data_AF-A0AAU3FAE1-F1
#
_entry.id   AF-A0AAU3FAE1-F1
#
_cell.length_a   1.000
_cell.length_b   1.000
_cell.length_c   1.000
_cell.angle_alpha   90.00
_cell.angle_beta   90.00
_cell.angle_gamma   90.00
#
_symmetry.space_group_name_H-M   'P 1'
#
loop_
_entity.id
_entity.type
_entity.pdbx_description
1 polymer ?
#
loop_
_entity_poly.entity_id
_entity_poly.type
_entity_poly.pdbx_seq_one_letter_code
_entity_poly.pdbx_strand_id
1 'polypeptide(L)' 'MPDTPHAPGAFVAHTGTDVYGPGKVLAVDGEHRRVRFVHFVATIRAHDLRAASPDETAQVTQWLRQKQKQHGGQW' A
#
# COMPACT_ATOMS: atom_id res chain seq x y z
N MET A 1 10.46 20.93 0.41
CA MET A 1 9.14 20.42 -0.02
C MET A 1 8.55 19.69 1.17
N PRO A 2 7.32 19.97 1.60
CA PRO A 2 6.75 19.22 2.72
C PRO A 2 6.73 17.74 2.36
N ASP A 3 7.33 16.91 3.20
CA ASP A 3 7.28 15.45 3.12
C ASP A 3 5.81 15.05 2.98
N THR A 4 5.41 14.57 1.80
CA THR A 4 4.05 14.13 1.56
C THR A 4 3.85 12.82 2.31
N PRO A 5 2.97 12.75 3.32
CA PRO A 5 2.79 11.53 4.10
C PRO A 5 2.49 10.35 3.19
N HIS A 6 3.22 9.24 3.33
CA HIS A 6 3.03 8.02 2.53
C HIS A 6 3.11 8.29 1.02
N ALA A 7 4.27 8.72 0.55
CA ALA A 7 4.53 8.96 -0.88
C ALA A 7 4.34 7.68 -1.74
N PRO A 8 4.18 7.81 -3.08
CA PRO A 8 4.10 6.64 -3.96
C PRO A 8 5.28 5.70 -3.76
N GLY A 9 5.00 4.41 -3.67
CA GLY A 9 5.98 3.39 -3.34
C GLY A 9 6.05 3.00 -1.86
N ALA A 10 5.54 3.83 -0.94
CA ALA A 10 5.50 3.53 0.49
C ALA A 10 4.62 2.31 0.79
N PHE A 11 5.02 1.53 1.78
CA PHE A 11 4.21 0.44 2.32
C PHE A 11 3.44 0.92 3.54
N VAL A 12 2.13 0.68 3.54
CA VAL A 12 1.20 1.22 4.53
C VAL A 12 0.23 0.16 5.00
N ALA A 13 -0.33 0.36 6.19
CA ALA A 13 -1.45 -0.41 6.71
C ALA A 13 -2.50 0.57 7.27
N HIS A 14 -3.75 0.14 7.30
CA HIS A 14 -4.83 0.97 7.84
C HIS A 14 -4.75 1.04 9.37
N THR A 15 -5.02 2.21 9.95
CA THR A 15 -4.88 2.45 11.39
C THR A 15 -6.05 1.90 12.21
N GLY A 16 -7.26 1.95 11.66
CA GLY A 16 -8.49 1.51 12.33
C GLY A 16 -8.97 0.09 12.02
N THR A 17 -8.29 -0.66 11.15
CA THR A 17 -8.70 -2.03 10.83
C THR A 17 -7.59 -2.82 10.14
N ASP A 18 -7.47 -4.11 10.48
CA ASP A 18 -6.56 -5.04 9.81
C ASP A 18 -7.22 -5.76 8.61
N VAL A 19 -8.52 -5.51 8.35
CA VAL A 19 -9.29 -6.19 7.29
C VAL A 19 -8.69 -5.97 5.90
N TYR A 20 -8.09 -4.80 5.67
CA TYR A 20 -7.46 -4.48 4.39
C TYR A 20 -6.07 -5.11 4.24
N GLY A 21 -5.43 -5.47 5.35
CA GLY A 21 -4.02 -5.87 5.40
C GLY A 21 -3.07 -4.74 4.97
N PRO A 22 -1.77 -5.05 4.85
CA PRO A 22 -0.80 -4.10 4.34
C PRO A 22 -0.88 -3.93 2.83
N GLY A 23 -0.48 -2.76 2.34
CA GLY A 23 -0.53 -2.39 0.94
C GLY A 23 0.59 -1.46 0.53
N LYS A 24 0.63 -1.14 -0.77
CA LYS A 24 1.62 -0.23 -1.37
C LYS A 24 0.91 0.99 -1.97
N VAL A 25 1.39 2.19 -1.67
CA VAL A 25 0.88 3.43 -2.27
C VAL A 25 1.24 3.46 -3.76
N LEU A 26 0.25 3.63 -4.62
CA LEU A 26 0.38 3.78 -6.07
C LEU A 26 0.44 5.24 -6.48
N ALA A 27 -0.41 6.07 -5.89
CA ALA A 27 -0.54 7.48 -6.23
C ALA A 27 -1.02 8.31 -5.03
N VAL A 28 -0.76 9.61 -5.09
CA VAL A 28 -1.25 10.61 -4.13
C VAL A 28 -2.25 11.51 -4.85
N ASP A 29 -3.41 11.72 -4.22
CA ASP A 29 -4.46 12.62 -4.68
C ASP A 29 -4.90 13.51 -3.51
N GLY A 30 -4.18 14.64 -3.34
CA GLY A 30 -4.33 15.53 -2.20
C GLY A 30 -4.14 14.81 -0.86
N GLU A 31 -5.22 14.74 -0.07
CA GLU A 31 -5.24 14.05 1.23
C GLU A 31 -5.39 12.53 1.11
N HIS A 32 -5.68 12.01 -0.08
CA HIS A 32 -5.94 10.59 -0.30
C HIS A 32 -4.75 9.89 -0.94
N ARG A 33 -4.58 8.61 -0.59
CA ARG A 33 -3.57 7.69 -1.13
C ARG A 33 -4.33 6.59 -1.85
N ARG A 34 -4.00 6.38 -3.11
CA ARG A 34 -4.46 5.21 -3.85
C ARG A 34 -3.54 4.05 -3.47
N VAL A 35 -4.04 3.08 -2.71
CA VAL A 35 -3.25 1.99 -2.14
C VAL A 35 -3.64 0.66 -2.80
N ARG A 36 -2.63 -0.12 -3.21
CA ARG A 36 -2.78 -1.52 -3.63
C ARG A 36 -2.70 -2.42 -2.41
N PHE A 37 -3.82 -3.00 -2.06
CA PHE A 37 -3.89 -4.13 -1.13
C PHE A 37 -3.84 -5.45 -1.91
N VAL A 38 -3.71 -6.56 -1.19
CA VAL A 38 -3.62 -7.91 -1.76
C VAL A 38 -4.83 -8.21 -2.67
N HIS A 39 -6.03 -7.85 -2.24
CA HIS A 39 -7.26 -8.24 -2.94
C HIS A 39 -7.88 -7.12 -3.79
N PHE A 40 -7.59 -5.86 -3.51
CA PHE A 40 -8.22 -4.72 -4.18
C PHE A 40 -7.33 -3.48 -4.16
N VAL A 41 -7.77 -2.43 -4.84
CA VAL A 41 -7.19 -1.08 -4.78
C VAL A 41 -8.23 -0.17 -4.14
N ALA A 42 -7.82 0.62 -3.15
CA ALA A 42 -8.71 1.58 -2.50
C ALA A 42 -8.05 2.95 -2.35
N THR A 43 -8.89 3.98 -2.26
CA THR A 43 -8.49 5.35 -1.99
C THR A 43 -8.76 5.63 -0.52
N ILE A 44 -7.69 5.83 0.26
CA ILE A 44 -7.75 5.96 1.73
C ILE A 44 -7.14 7.30 2.13
N ARG A 45 -7.66 7.96 3.17
CA ARG A 45 -7.07 9.21 3.67
C ARG A 45 -5.72 8.94 4.30
N ALA A 46 -4.78 9.88 4.18
CA ALA A 46 -3.43 9.73 4.72
C ALA A 46 -3.40 9.44 6.22
N HIS A 47 -4.31 10.07 6.98
CA HIS A 47 -4.37 9.94 8.43
C HIS A 47 -4.92 8.59 8.89
N ASP A 48 -5.65 7.90 8.01
CA ASP A 48 -6.14 6.53 8.25
C ASP A 48 -5.06 5.48 7.91
N LEU A 49 -3.86 5.92 7.53
CA LEU A 49 -2.74 5.07 7.18
C LEU A 49 -1.57 5.27 8.13
N ARG A 50 -0.96 4.15 8.54
CA ARG A 50 0.35 4.11 9.17
C ARG A 50 1.37 3.47 8.23
N ALA A 51 2.65 3.71 8.51
CA ALA A 51 3.70 2.92 7.89
C ALA A 51 3.49 1.43 8.23
N ALA A 52 3.67 0.58 7.22
CA ALA A 52 3.71 -0.86 7.43
C ALA A 52 4.94 -1.22 8.27
N SER A 53 4.81 -2.23 9.12
CA SER A 53 5.93 -2.82 9.84
C SER A 53 6.90 -3.50 8.86
N PRO A 54 8.13 -3.84 9.30
CA PRO A 54 9.06 -4.60 8.47
C PRO A 54 8.48 -5.93 7.99
N ASP A 55 7.76 -6.65 8.85
CA ASP A 55 7.15 -7.95 8.54
C ASP A 55 6.00 -7.80 7.52
N GLU A 56 5.15 -6.79 7.72
CA GLU A 56 4.09 -6.44 6.77
C GLU A 56 4.66 -6.07 5.40
N THR A 57 5.74 -5.28 5.39
CA THR A 57 6.45 -4.90 4.17
C THR A 57 7.02 -6.10 3.44
N ALA A 58 7.61 -7.05 4.17
CA ALA A 58 8.12 -8.29 3.61
C ALA A 58 7.01 -9.14 2.98
N GLN A 59 5.86 -9.25 3.65
CA GLN A 59 4.69 -9.97 3.14
C GLN A 59 4.18 -9.37 1.82
N VAL A 60 3.96 -8.05 1.77
CA VAL A 60 3.50 -7.38 0.54
C VAL A 60 4.53 -7.54 -0.57
N THR A 61 5.82 -7.39 -0.26
CA THR A 61 6.90 -7.52 -1.26
C THR A 61 6.96 -8.92 -1.84
N GLN A 62 6.86 -9.95 -1.00
CA GLN A 62 6.84 -11.34 -1.44
C GLN A 62 5.64 -11.62 -2.35
N TRP A 63 4.46 -11.16 -1.94
CA TRP A 63 3.24 -11.29 -2.73
C TRP A 63 3.35 -10.57 -4.09
N LEU A 64 3.86 -9.34 -4.12
CA LEU A 64 4.08 -8.59 -5.37
C LEU A 64 5.03 -9.34 -6.32
N ARG A 65 6.12 -9.90 -5.80
CA ARG A 65 7.07 -10.72 -6.58
C ARG A 65 6.39 -11.98 -7.14
N GLN A 66 5.55 -12.64 -6.34
CA GLN A 66 4.79 -13.81 -6.80
C GLN A 66 3.82 -13.43 -7.92
N LYS A 67 3.10 -12.31 -7.77
CA LYS A 67 2.17 -11.82 -8.81
C LYS A 67 2.88 -11.41 -10.08
N GLN A 68 4.04 -10.77 -9.98
CA GLN A 68 4.88 -10.47 -11.13
C GLN A 68 5.32 -11.74 -11.87
N LYS A 69 5.70 -12.80 -11.16
CA LYS A 69 6.02 -14.10 -11.77
C LYS A 69 4.81 -14.75 -12.43
N GLN A 70 3.62 -14.64 -11.84
CA GLN A 70 2.39 -15.28 -12.33
C GLN A 70 1.78 -14.57 -13.54
N HIS A 71 1.84 -13.23 -13.56
CA HIS A 71 1.06 -12.41 -14.50
C HIS A 71 1.91 -11.42 -15.32
N GLY A 72 3.25 -11.48 -15.22
CA GLY A 72 4.13 -10.60 -16.00
C GLY A 72 4.00 -9.10 -15.69
N GLY A 73 3.35 -8.73 -14.59
CA GLY A 73 3.07 -7.34 -14.23
C GLY A 73 1.79 -6.75 -14.85
N GLN A 74 0.97 -7.55 -15.54
CA GLN A 74 -0.35 -7.15 -16.02
C GLN A 74 -1.45 -7.66 -15.08
N TRP A 75 -1.72 -6.95 -13.98
CA TRP A 75 -2.76 -7.30 -12.99
C TRP A 75 -3.12 -6.11 -12.08
#